data_AF-A0A7X6YX56-F1
#
_entry.id   AF-A0A7X6YX56-F1
#
_cell.length_a   1.000
_cell.length_b   1.000
_cell.length_c   1.000
_cell.angle_alpha   90.00
_cell.angle_beta   90.00
_cell.angle_gamma   90.00
#
_symmetry.space_group_name_H-M   'P 1'
#
loop_
_entity.id
_entity.type
_entity.pdbx_description
1 polymer ?
#
loop_
_entity_poly.entity_id
_entity_poly.type
_entity_poly.pdbx_seq_one_letter_code
_entity_poly.pdbx_strand_id
1 'polypeptide(L)'
;MKSILQTIFGHQPQERTSAPPLLREDPLAAVPAGAAAALQGDIAEIALENIFQFLDLAALTGRLDVRSPANGGCFYFRNGVLTHGVLHVSQRRIGEILLESNLITSDQLQVCVRLHDQARPHKRFGHILLDRDYIPPAKLDNSLLQQMKEAFFETLSWHEGS
;
A
#
# COMPACT_ATOMS: atom_id res chain seq x y z
N MET A 1 17.17 -4.92 12.27
CA MET A 1 16.61 -4.14 11.14
C MET A 1 16.83 -4.72 9.74
N LYS A 2 18.03 -5.20 9.34
CA LYS A 2 18.25 -5.73 7.95
C LYS A 2 17.38 -6.94 7.55
N SER A 3 16.84 -7.71 8.51
CA SER A 3 16.08 -8.94 8.25
C SER A 3 14.61 -8.71 7.82
N ILE A 4 13.90 -7.77 8.45
CA ILE A 4 12.45 -7.58 8.24
C ILE A 4 12.15 -7.06 6.82
N LEU A 5 12.99 -6.14 6.32
CA LEU A 5 12.81 -5.57 4.99
C LEU A 5 13.06 -6.58 3.85
N GLN A 6 13.97 -7.53 4.07
CA GLN A 6 14.21 -8.62 3.10
C GLN A 6 13.10 -9.66 3.14
N THR A 7 12.49 -9.93 4.28
CA THR A 7 11.35 -10.86 4.32
C THR A 7 10.10 -10.23 3.73
N ILE A 8 9.76 -8.99 4.14
CA ILE A 8 8.54 -8.30 3.69
C ILE A 8 8.63 -7.87 2.21
N PHE A 9 9.81 -7.42 1.74
CA PHE A 9 9.96 -6.84 0.40
C PHE A 9 10.99 -7.53 -0.50
N GLY A 10 11.67 -8.59 -0.04
CA GLY A 10 12.82 -9.20 -0.73
C GLY A 10 12.50 -10.40 -1.63
N HIS A 11 11.24 -10.79 -1.79
CA HIS A 11 10.88 -11.79 -2.81
C HIS A 11 10.86 -11.13 -4.21
N GLN A 12 11.96 -11.30 -4.94
CA GLN A 12 12.07 -10.97 -6.37
C GLN A 12 11.08 -11.81 -7.20
N PRO A 13 10.54 -11.26 -8.32
CA PRO A 13 9.43 -11.85 -9.06
C PRO A 13 9.95 -12.85 -10.10
N GLN A 14 10.02 -14.12 -9.72
CA GLN A 14 10.09 -15.23 -10.68
C GLN A 14 8.82 -16.06 -10.44
N GLU A 15 8.05 -16.28 -11.51
CA GLU A 15 6.77 -17.02 -11.53
C GLU A 15 5.47 -16.24 -11.21
N ARG A 16 5.22 -15.13 -11.90
CA ARG A 16 3.83 -14.71 -12.17
C ARG A 16 3.57 -14.62 -13.68
N THR A 17 3.60 -15.77 -14.35
CA THR A 17 2.87 -15.95 -15.62
C THR A 17 1.39 -16.20 -15.30
N SER A 18 0.71 -15.13 -14.99
CA SER A 18 -0.74 -14.97 -15.14
C SER A 18 -0.97 -13.50 -14.83
N ALA A 19 -1.56 -12.78 -15.78
CA ALA A 19 -2.01 -11.41 -15.58
C ALA A 19 -2.61 -11.25 -14.16
N PRO A 20 -2.30 -10.16 -13.43
CA PRO A 20 -2.89 -9.95 -12.12
C PRO A 20 -4.40 -10.13 -12.26
N PRO A 21 -5.04 -11.00 -11.43
CA PRO A 21 -6.48 -11.14 -11.46
C PRO A 21 -7.02 -9.74 -11.27
N LEU A 22 -7.77 -9.32 -12.30
CA LEU A 22 -8.44 -8.04 -12.37
C LEU A 22 -8.94 -7.69 -10.97
N LEU A 23 -8.63 -6.48 -10.52
CA LEU A 23 -9.19 -5.81 -9.35
C LEU A 23 -10.71 -5.61 -9.53
N ARG A 24 -11.45 -6.71 -9.74
CA ARG A 24 -12.86 -6.85 -9.42
C ARG A 24 -12.88 -7.05 -7.92
N GLU A 25 -13.71 -6.29 -7.23
CA GLU A 25 -13.76 -6.11 -5.79
C GLU A 25 -12.72 -5.09 -5.28
N ASP A 26 -13.18 -3.88 -4.97
CA ASP A 26 -12.53 -3.08 -3.93
C ASP A 26 -12.46 -3.94 -2.66
N PRO A 27 -11.30 -4.07 -1.98
CA PRO A 27 -11.22 -4.72 -0.68
C PRO A 27 -12.10 -4.05 0.39
N LEU A 28 -12.64 -2.87 0.07
CA LEU A 28 -13.61 -2.13 0.88
C LEU A 28 -14.99 -2.82 0.96
N ALA A 29 -15.29 -3.84 0.16
CA ALA A 29 -16.65 -4.40 0.06
C ALA A 29 -16.95 -5.60 0.98
N ALA A 30 -15.98 -6.17 1.71
CA ALA A 30 -16.25 -7.39 2.48
C ALA A 30 -15.41 -7.57 3.75
N VAL A 31 -15.18 -6.52 4.54
CA VAL A 31 -14.93 -6.73 5.97
C VAL A 31 -16.31 -6.78 6.64
N PRO A 32 -16.80 -7.94 7.11
CA PRO A 32 -18.06 -8.00 7.82
C PRO A 32 -17.96 -7.09 9.05
N ALA A 33 -18.84 -6.09 9.12
CA ALA A 33 -19.02 -5.27 10.30
C ALA A 33 -19.48 -6.19 11.45
N GLY A 34 -18.52 -6.68 12.24
CA GLY A 34 -18.76 -7.65 13.31
C GLY A 34 -17.70 -8.74 13.50
N ALA A 35 -16.66 -8.82 12.65
CA ALA A 35 -15.52 -9.67 12.96
C ALA A 35 -14.75 -9.07 14.16
N ALA A 36 -14.78 -9.75 15.31
CA ALA A 36 -13.97 -9.38 16.46
C ALA A 36 -12.49 -9.36 16.04
N ALA A 37 -11.78 -8.31 16.44
CA ALA A 37 -10.36 -8.19 16.14
C ALA A 37 -9.63 -9.41 16.71
N ALA A 38 -8.96 -10.18 15.84
CA ALA A 38 -8.15 -11.33 16.27
C ALA A 38 -6.92 -10.89 17.08
N LEU A 39 -6.52 -9.62 16.91
CA LEU A 39 -5.44 -8.95 17.62
C LEU A 39 -5.82 -7.47 17.80
N GLN A 40 -5.69 -6.95 19.03
CA GLN A 40 -5.86 -5.54 19.36
C GLN A 40 -4.93 -5.22 20.54
N GLY A 41 -4.32 -4.03 20.55
CA GLY A 41 -3.42 -3.60 21.62
C GLY A 41 -3.08 -2.12 21.53
N ASP A 42 -2.15 -1.70 22.38
CA ASP A 42 -1.58 -0.33 22.39
C ASP A 42 -0.16 -0.37 21.82
N ILE A 43 0.14 0.54 20.90
CA ILE A 43 1.46 0.68 20.26
C ILE A 43 2.54 0.99 21.30
N ALA A 44 2.18 1.68 22.40
CA ALA A 44 3.10 1.99 23.49
C ALA A 44 3.51 0.75 24.30
N GLU A 45 2.67 -0.29 24.32
CA GLU A 45 2.97 -1.57 25.00
C GLU A 45 3.70 -2.54 24.07
N ILE A 46 3.29 -2.60 22.81
CA ILE A 46 3.90 -3.48 21.80
C ILE A 46 4.21 -2.66 20.56
N ALA A 47 5.52 -2.41 20.35
CA ALA A 47 6.00 -1.68 19.19
C ALA A 47 5.52 -2.33 17.88
N LEU A 48 5.12 -1.49 16.92
CA LEU A 48 4.49 -1.94 15.68
C LEU A 48 5.40 -2.86 14.84
N GLU A 49 6.72 -2.67 14.91
CA GLU A 49 7.71 -3.56 14.30
C GLU A 49 7.56 -5.03 14.73
N ASN A 50 7.23 -5.27 16.01
CA ASN A 50 7.02 -6.61 16.53
C ASN A 50 5.71 -7.21 16.00
N ILE A 51 4.68 -6.37 15.81
CA ILE A 51 3.42 -6.80 15.20
C ILE A 51 3.64 -7.22 13.75
N PHE A 52 4.30 -6.38 12.95
CA PHE A 52 4.64 -6.73 11.57
C PHE A 52 5.47 -8.02 11.48
N GLN A 53 6.46 -8.18 12.35
CA GLN A 53 7.26 -9.40 12.41
C GLN A 53 6.43 -10.62 12.81
N PHE A 54 5.52 -10.48 13.78
CA PHE A 54 4.62 -11.56 14.19
C PHE A 54 3.69 -11.99 13.04
N LEU A 55 3.10 -11.04 12.31
CA LEU A 55 2.24 -11.33 11.17
C LEU A 55 2.99 -12.12 10.09
N ASP A 56 4.24 -11.74 9.82
CA ASP A 56 5.14 -12.43 8.89
C ASP A 56 5.45 -13.87 9.36
N LEU A 57 5.94 -14.02 10.59
CA LEU A 57 6.32 -15.32 11.16
C LEU A 57 5.15 -16.30 11.27
N ALA A 58 3.97 -15.82 11.63
CA ALA A 58 2.77 -16.63 11.76
C ALA A 58 2.04 -16.84 10.41
N ALA A 59 2.59 -16.32 9.30
CA ALA A 59 2.01 -16.37 7.96
C ALA A 59 0.54 -15.91 7.93
N LEU A 60 0.20 -14.88 8.71
CA LEU A 60 -1.18 -14.41 8.82
C LEU A 60 -1.63 -13.66 7.57
N THR A 61 -2.91 -13.81 7.26
CA THR A 61 -3.59 -13.12 6.16
C THR A 61 -4.69 -12.26 6.75
N GLY A 62 -4.77 -10.99 6.35
CA GLY A 62 -5.79 -10.09 6.88
C GLY A 62 -5.44 -8.61 6.71
N ARG A 63 -6.18 -7.78 7.44
CA ARG A 63 -6.01 -6.33 7.51
C ARG A 63 -5.54 -5.95 8.91
N LEU A 64 -4.50 -5.14 8.98
CA LEU A 64 -4.07 -4.45 10.18
C LEU A 64 -4.44 -2.97 10.05
N ASP A 65 -5.29 -2.50 10.94
CA ASP A 65 -5.56 -1.07 11.12
C ASP A 65 -4.66 -0.55 12.24
N VAL A 66 -4.00 0.57 11.98
CA VAL A 66 -3.12 1.24 12.93
C VAL A 66 -3.59 2.67 13.07
N ARG A 67 -3.73 3.16 14.30
CA ARG A 67 -4.18 4.53 14.57
C ARG A 67 -3.21 5.19 15.53
N SER A 68 -2.78 6.41 15.21
CA SER A 68 -2.09 7.31 16.12
C SER A 68 -2.95 8.56 16.33
N PRO A 69 -2.62 9.46 17.28
CA PRO A 69 -3.42 10.66 17.51
C PRO A 69 -3.48 11.61 16.30
N ALA A 70 -2.43 11.62 15.46
CA ALA A 70 -2.33 12.52 14.31
C ALA A 70 -2.60 11.84 12.96
N ASN A 71 -2.56 10.51 12.87
CA ASN A 71 -2.66 9.78 11.61
C ASN A 71 -3.26 8.37 11.82
N GLY A 72 -3.46 7.64 10.73
CA GLY A 72 -3.79 6.23 10.77
C GLY A 72 -3.31 5.55 9.49
N GLY A 73 -3.28 4.23 9.50
CA GLY A 73 -2.88 3.45 8.36
C GLY A 73 -3.62 2.13 8.30
N CYS A 74 -3.68 1.57 7.11
CA CYS A 74 -4.28 0.28 6.83
C CYS A 74 -3.31 -0.54 6.01
N PHE A 75 -2.97 -1.73 6.49
CA PHE A 75 -2.02 -2.65 5.87
C PHE A 75 -2.68 -4.00 5.62
N TYR A 76 -2.40 -4.60 4.47
CA TYR A 76 -2.99 -5.86 4.03
C TYR A 76 -1.91 -6.91 3.84
N PHE A 77 -2.11 -8.06 4.49
CA PHE A 77 -1.18 -9.17 4.49
C PHE A 77 -1.78 -10.38 3.82
N ARG A 78 -0.92 -11.14 3.14
CA ARG A 78 -1.24 -12.46 2.61
C ARG A 78 -0.08 -13.39 2.89
N ASN A 79 -0.35 -14.45 3.66
CA ASN A 79 0.66 -15.41 4.11
C ASN A 79 1.87 -14.72 4.75
N GLY A 80 1.62 -13.73 5.62
CA GLY A 80 2.66 -12.95 6.29
C GLY A 80 3.29 -11.82 5.46
N VAL A 81 3.11 -11.83 4.13
CA VAL A 81 3.68 -10.83 3.24
C VAL A 81 2.79 -9.60 3.14
N LEU A 82 3.37 -8.41 3.32
CA LEU A 82 2.69 -7.14 3.09
C LEU A 82 2.41 -6.95 1.59
N THR A 83 1.14 -6.92 1.21
CA THR A 83 0.70 -6.79 -0.19
C THR A 83 0.22 -5.39 -0.56
N HIS A 84 -0.29 -4.64 0.43
CA HIS A 84 -0.73 -3.26 0.26
C HIS A 84 -0.66 -2.51 1.58
N GLY A 85 -0.43 -1.21 1.54
CA GLY A 85 -0.37 -0.37 2.72
C GLY A 85 -0.59 1.10 2.36
N VAL A 86 -1.44 1.79 3.12
CA VAL A 86 -1.74 3.21 2.93
C VAL A 86 -1.90 3.90 4.28
N LEU A 87 -1.43 5.15 4.37
CA LEU A 87 -1.79 6.07 5.43
C LEU A 87 -3.11 6.79 5.07
N HIS A 88 -3.86 7.16 6.11
CA HIS A 88 -5.08 7.95 5.98
C HIS A 88 -4.77 9.43 5.79
N VAL A 89 -3.72 9.94 6.46
CA VAL A 89 -3.28 11.34 6.40
C VAL A 89 -1.83 11.38 5.91
N SER A 90 -1.49 12.44 5.17
CA SER A 90 -0.13 12.69 4.67
C SER A 90 0.47 11.58 3.79
N GLN A 91 -0.36 10.68 3.25
CA GLN A 91 0.08 9.72 2.24
C GLN A 91 0.56 10.50 1.02
N ARG A 92 1.86 10.40 0.73
CA ARG A 92 2.42 10.97 -0.48
C ARG A 92 1.71 10.42 -1.70
N ARG A 93 1.33 11.28 -2.65
CA ARG A 93 0.52 10.84 -3.80
C ARG A 93 1.41 10.13 -4.82
N ILE A 94 0.88 9.09 -5.46
CA ILE A 94 1.64 8.35 -6.49
C ILE A 94 2.08 9.27 -7.64
N GLY A 95 1.26 10.25 -8.01
CA GLY A 95 1.62 11.23 -9.05
C GLY A 95 2.83 12.09 -8.68
N GLU A 96 3.00 12.45 -7.40
CA GLU A 96 4.15 13.21 -6.91
C GLU A 96 5.42 12.35 -6.97
N ILE A 97 5.34 11.09 -6.52
CA ILE A 97 6.45 10.12 -6.60
C ILE A 97 6.92 9.95 -8.04
N LEU A 98 5.97 9.78 -8.98
CA LEU A 98 6.27 9.61 -10.40
C LEU A 98 6.89 10.85 -11.03
N LEU A 99 6.39 12.04 -10.66
CA LEU A 99 6.90 13.32 -11.16
C LEU A 99 8.32 13.58 -10.67
N GLU A 100 8.57 13.44 -9.36
CA GLU A 100 9.91 13.64 -8.78
C GLU A 100 10.93 12.60 -9.28
N SER A 101 10.47 11.40 -9.61
CA SER A 101 11.30 10.36 -10.22
C SER A 101 11.55 10.56 -11.73
N ASN A 102 11.04 11.66 -12.32
CA ASN A 102 11.06 11.94 -13.76
C ASN A 102 10.48 10.79 -14.63
N LEU A 103 9.55 10.02 -14.08
CA LEU A 103 8.87 8.94 -14.80
C LEU A 103 7.68 9.45 -15.61
N ILE A 104 7.14 10.60 -15.23
CA ILE A 104 6.11 11.33 -15.97
C ILE A 104 6.45 12.82 -15.96
N THR A 105 5.89 13.59 -16.90
CA THR A 105 5.98 15.04 -16.92
C THR A 105 4.81 15.70 -16.16
N SER A 106 4.96 16.98 -15.81
CA SER A 106 3.88 17.77 -15.20
C SER A 106 2.62 17.80 -16.08
N ASP A 107 2.81 17.93 -17.40
CA ASP A 107 1.69 17.93 -18.36
C ASP A 107 0.97 16.58 -18.41
N GLN A 108 1.73 15.47 -18.42
CA GLN A 108 1.17 14.11 -18.36
C GLN A 108 0.38 13.89 -17.06
N LEU A 109 0.94 14.32 -15.92
CA LEU A 109 0.28 14.26 -14.62
C LEU A 109 -1.06 15.02 -14.65
N GLN A 110 -1.06 16.26 -15.15
CA GLN A 110 -2.29 17.06 -15.25
C GLN A 110 -3.34 16.43 -16.15
N VAL A 111 -2.94 15.85 -17.29
CA VAL A 111 -3.86 15.10 -18.18
C VAL A 111 -4.49 13.93 -17.41
N CYS A 112 -3.68 13.14 -16.71
CA CYS A 112 -4.17 11.99 -15.96
C CYS A 112 -5.11 12.39 -14.82
N VAL A 113 -4.83 13.49 -14.11
CA VAL A 113 -5.71 14.02 -13.06
C VAL A 113 -7.07 14.42 -13.64
N ARG A 114 -7.09 15.17 -14.75
CA ARG A 114 -8.35 15.55 -15.42
C ARG A 114 -9.17 14.33 -15.85
N LEU A 115 -8.51 13.31 -16.41
CA LEU A 115 -9.18 12.07 -16.82
C LEU A 115 -9.72 11.29 -15.61
N HIS A 116 -9.00 11.28 -14.51
CA HIS A 116 -9.43 10.62 -13.28
C HIS A 116 -10.70 11.26 -12.72
N ASP A 117 -10.75 12.59 -12.69
CA ASP A 117 -11.90 13.37 -12.19
C ASP A 117 -13.14 13.21 -13.07
N GLN A 118 -12.95 13.10 -14.39
CA GLN A 118 -14.03 12.97 -15.37
C GLN A 118 -14.56 11.53 -15.52
N ALA A 119 -13.80 10.52 -15.09
CA ALA A 119 -14.17 9.12 -15.29
C ALA A 119 -15.38 8.70 -14.43
N ARG A 120 -16.39 8.11 -15.10
CA ARG A 120 -17.56 7.47 -14.49
C ARG A 120 -17.73 6.07 -15.11
N PRO A 121 -17.57 4.97 -14.36
CA PRO A 121 -17.09 4.88 -12.98
C PRO A 121 -15.65 5.36 -12.82
N HIS A 122 -15.24 5.68 -11.58
CA HIS A 122 -13.88 6.12 -11.29
C HIS A 122 -12.86 5.08 -11.75
N LYS A 123 -11.96 5.52 -12.64
CA LYS A 123 -10.84 4.70 -13.11
C LYS A 123 -9.64 4.95 -12.23
N ARG A 124 -8.94 3.89 -11.79
CA ARG A 124 -7.73 4.04 -10.97
C ARG A 124 -6.67 4.86 -11.71
N PHE A 125 -6.05 5.80 -11.01
CA PHE A 125 -5.04 6.71 -11.59
C PHE A 125 -3.90 5.97 -12.31
N GLY A 126 -3.40 4.88 -11.71
CA GLY A 126 -2.40 4.02 -12.32
C GLY A 126 -2.82 3.43 -13.68
N HIS A 127 -4.07 2.98 -13.82
CA HIS A 127 -4.56 2.48 -15.11
C HIS A 127 -4.61 3.57 -16.18
N ILE A 128 -4.97 4.81 -15.81
CA ILE A 128 -4.96 5.93 -16.76
C ILE A 128 -3.54 6.17 -17.30
N LEU A 129 -2.52 6.04 -16.45
CA LEU A 129 -1.12 6.18 -16.87
C LEU A 129 -0.70 5.08 -17.85
N LEU A 130 -1.10 3.84 -17.59
CA LEU A 130 -0.79 2.68 -18.44
C LEU A 130 -1.51 2.77 -19.79
N ASP A 131 -2.80 3.09 -19.79
CA ASP A 131 -3.60 3.18 -21.02
C ASP A 131 -3.16 4.32 -21.95
N ARG A 132 -2.43 5.30 -21.41
CA ARG A 132 -1.84 6.41 -22.16
C ARG A 132 -0.40 6.14 -22.57
N ASP A 133 0.15 4.96 -22.24
CA ASP A 133 1.56 4.60 -22.43
C ASP A 133 2.53 5.63 -21.84
N TYR A 134 2.12 6.35 -20.78
CA TYR A 134 2.97 7.34 -20.13
C TYR A 134 4.05 6.71 -19.25
N ILE A 135 3.82 5.48 -18.79
CA ILE A 135 4.77 4.76 -17.95
C ILE A 135 4.70 3.25 -18.22
N PRO A 136 5.85 2.54 -18.23
CA PRO A 136 5.85 1.08 -18.28
C PRO A 136 5.26 0.47 -17.00
N PRO A 137 4.52 -0.66 -17.07
CA PRO A 137 3.94 -1.33 -15.90
C PRO A 137 4.93 -1.57 -14.76
N ALA A 138 6.12 -2.09 -15.08
CA ALA A 138 7.16 -2.36 -14.08
C ALA A 138 7.64 -1.11 -13.34
N LYS A 139 7.60 0.07 -13.97
CA LYS A 139 7.98 1.34 -13.31
C LYS A 139 6.88 1.82 -12.38
N LEU A 140 5.62 1.70 -12.79
CA LEU A 140 4.47 1.98 -11.92
C LEU A 140 4.45 1.08 -10.69
N ASP A 141 4.69 -0.23 -10.87
CA ASP A 141 4.75 -1.19 -9.77
C ASP A 141 5.85 -0.84 -8.75
N ASN A 142 7.03 -0.45 -9.24
CA ASN A 142 8.12 -0.02 -8.37
C ASN A 142 7.77 1.26 -7.58
N SER A 143 7.08 2.22 -8.19
CA SER A 143 6.65 3.45 -7.51
C SER A 143 5.53 3.20 -6.51
N LEU A 144 4.61 2.28 -6.79
CA LEU A 144 3.60 1.84 -5.82
C LEU A 144 4.23 1.10 -4.63
N LEU A 145 5.23 0.25 -4.91
CA LEU A 145 6.02 -0.41 -3.86
C LEU A 145 6.77 0.61 -2.99
N GLN A 146 7.35 1.66 -3.61
CA GLN A 146 7.97 2.75 -2.88
C GLN A 146 6.96 3.47 -1.99
N GLN A 147 5.80 3.84 -2.54
CA GLN A 147 4.73 4.50 -1.79
C GLN A 147 4.27 3.67 -0.57
N MET A 148 4.14 2.36 -0.75
CA MET A 148 3.81 1.43 0.35
C MET A 148 4.93 1.35 1.39
N LYS A 149 6.19 1.33 0.96
CA LYS A 149 7.35 1.35 1.87
C LYS A 149 7.40 2.63 2.70
N GLU A 150 7.17 3.79 2.08
CA GLU A 150 7.11 5.09 2.77
C GLU A 150 6.02 5.05 3.86
N ALA A 151 4.82 4.58 3.53
CA ALA A 151 3.73 4.40 4.50
C ALA A 151 4.12 3.46 5.65
N PHE A 152 4.72 2.31 5.32
CA PHE A 152 5.19 1.35 6.31
C PHE A 152 6.21 1.96 7.27
N PHE A 153 7.26 2.60 6.74
CA PHE A 153 8.31 3.20 7.57
C PHE A 153 7.79 4.34 8.44
N GLU A 154 6.87 5.17 7.93
CA GLU A 154 6.21 6.20 8.72
C GLU A 154 5.56 5.59 9.97
N THR A 155 4.81 4.50 9.82
CA THR A 155 4.12 3.88 10.96
C THR A 155 5.04 3.25 11.99
N LEU A 156 6.24 2.81 11.59
CA LEU A 156 7.23 2.31 12.55
C LEU A 156 7.76 3.41 13.49
N SER A 157 7.57 4.69 13.15
CA SER A 157 7.96 5.81 14.01
C SER A 157 6.91 6.17 15.07
N TRP A 158 5.75 5.51 15.08
CA TRP A 158 4.67 5.79 16.02
C TRP A 158 4.93 5.05 17.34
N HIS A 159 4.83 5.78 18.45
CA HIS A 159 5.07 5.27 19.80
C HIS A 159 3.82 5.31 20.68
N GLU A 160 2.70 5.78 20.13
CA GLU A 160 1.41 5.93 20.80
C GLU A 160 0.29 5.59 19.82
N GLY A 161 -0.80 5.02 20.32
CA GLY A 161 -1.96 4.67 19.51
C GLY A 161 -2.39 3.22 19.67
N SER A 162 -3.20 2.73 18.73
CA SER A 162 -3.81 1.39 18.77
C SER A 162 -3.82 0.72 17.41
#